data_AF-A0A832FQY0-F1
#
_entry.id   AF-A0A832FQY0-F1
#
_cell.length_a   1.000
_cell.length_b   1.000
_cell.length_c   1.000
_cell.angle_alpha   90.00
_cell.angle_beta   90.00
_cell.angle_gamma   90.00
#
_symmetry.space_group_name_H-M   'P 1'
#
loop_
_entity.id
_entity.type
_entity.pdbx_description
1 polymer ?
#
loop_
_entity_poly.entity_id
_entity_poly.type
_entity_poly.pdbx_seq_one_letter_code
_entity_poly.pdbx_strand_id
1 'polypeptide(L)'
;MDTVFLGFAGLGLALLIHIAFVSITLGTGLAAAWTRWLAYKRGDRELELASRRFLKLLLVTELYSGVWGTVITVFLAGFFTPLLTLATNTLFIPLAVAVSSIMVRIPAIAASWYTWGRISPRAHALIMWVMALSGFGIPFGFRAVFAEMHYPLAIGHYLQGGGHPGLLAYGNPLFWLLYLHTVAAVISVGGFASAWVAELGRDARGLSFALKLGAYPLFAQLALGPAYWLGLSQYSPLFFEVVTFNPLLAAKVAAVAALAALSLRALRRLNRGSAPSVKPLAALAVLTALAGETLNSGVKYPNLVYAGYEALPARAFANLYLEIPVSLVGVILAFLAASMAVFILASYLALVKRYVADEPED
;
A
#
# COMPACT_ATOMS: atom_id res chain seq x y z
N MET A 1 -12.23 -28.84 3.18
CA MET A 1 -12.20 -27.42 2.78
C MET A 1 -12.09 -27.37 1.27
N ASP A 2 -12.84 -26.48 0.63
CA ASP A 2 -12.75 -26.25 -0.82
C ASP A 2 -11.38 -25.63 -1.18
N THR A 3 -10.75 -26.10 -2.26
CA THR A 3 -9.47 -25.58 -2.77
C THR A 3 -9.59 -24.11 -3.19
N VAL A 4 -10.77 -23.70 -3.68
CA VAL A 4 -11.06 -22.31 -4.05
C VAL A 4 -11.05 -21.41 -2.82
N PHE A 5 -11.64 -21.86 -1.71
CA PHE A 5 -11.61 -21.12 -0.44
C PHE A 5 -10.18 -20.96 0.08
N LEU A 6 -9.39 -22.04 0.07
CA LEU A 6 -7.99 -21.99 0.50
C LEU A 6 -7.15 -21.06 -0.38
N GLY A 7 -7.34 -21.10 -1.69
CA GLY A 7 -6.72 -20.17 -2.64
C GLY A 7 -7.11 -18.72 -2.35
N PHE A 8 -8.40 -18.46 -2.11
CA PHE A 8 -8.90 -17.13 -1.77
C PHE A 8 -8.31 -16.61 -0.46
N ALA A 9 -8.32 -17.44 0.58
CA ALA A 9 -7.76 -17.08 1.88
C ALA A 9 -6.25 -16.83 1.80
N GLY A 10 -5.51 -17.67 1.07
CA GLY A 10 -4.07 -17.49 0.82
C GLY A 10 -3.76 -16.21 0.07
N LEU A 11 -4.50 -15.92 -1.01
CA LEU A 11 -4.38 -14.66 -1.75
C LEU A 11 -4.70 -13.45 -0.87
N GLY A 12 -5.77 -13.52 -0.07
CA GLY A 12 -6.16 -12.47 0.86
C GLY A 12 -5.09 -12.19 1.91
N LEU A 13 -4.51 -13.25 2.52
CA LEU A 13 -3.42 -13.12 3.47
C LEU A 13 -2.19 -12.47 2.81
N ALA A 14 -1.78 -12.94 1.63
CA ALA A 14 -0.65 -12.38 0.90
C ALA A 14 -0.86 -10.89 0.57
N LEU A 15 -2.08 -10.52 0.14
CA LEU A 15 -2.46 -9.14 -0.14
C LEU A 15 -2.39 -8.25 1.10
N LEU A 16 -2.93 -8.72 2.23
CA LEU A 16 -2.89 -7.96 3.49
C LEU A 16 -1.45 -7.71 3.95
N ILE A 17 -0.61 -8.74 3.93
CA ILE A 17 0.81 -8.59 4.32
C ILE A 17 1.52 -7.64 3.35
N HIS A 18 1.33 -7.81 2.04
CA HIS A 18 1.90 -6.92 1.03
C HIS A 18 1.52 -5.45 1.30
N ILE A 19 0.25 -5.18 1.58
CA ILE A 19 -0.25 -3.81 1.79
C ILE A 19 0.27 -3.21 3.08
N ALA A 20 0.50 -3.98 4.15
CA ALA A 20 1.15 -3.47 5.34
C ALA A 20 2.50 -2.84 4.99
N PHE A 21 3.32 -3.55 4.21
CA PHE A 21 4.65 -3.08 3.81
C PHE A 21 4.57 -1.96 2.77
N VAL A 22 3.78 -2.10 1.70
CA VAL A 22 3.64 -1.06 0.66
C VAL A 22 3.12 0.25 1.23
N SER A 23 2.19 0.20 2.19
CA SER A 23 1.66 1.41 2.82
C SER A 23 2.73 2.18 3.58
N ILE A 24 3.68 1.47 4.20
CA ILE A 24 4.84 2.09 4.84
C ILE A 24 5.80 2.62 3.76
N THR A 25 6.15 1.81 2.76
CA THR A 25 7.21 2.17 1.79
C THR A 25 6.85 3.38 0.95
N LEU A 26 5.60 3.50 0.47
CA LEU A 26 5.21 4.62 -0.38
C LEU A 26 5.27 5.96 0.36
N GLY A 27 4.67 6.04 1.56
CA GLY A 27 4.71 7.26 2.35
C GLY A 27 6.11 7.60 2.87
N THR A 28 6.90 6.59 3.30
CA THR A 28 8.29 6.81 3.72
C THR A 28 9.18 7.22 2.55
N GLY A 29 8.98 6.69 1.34
CA GLY A 29 9.70 7.11 0.14
C GLY A 29 9.45 8.57 -0.21
N LEU A 30 8.19 9.01 -0.10
CA LEU A 30 7.84 10.43 -0.24
C LEU A 30 8.49 11.28 0.87
N ALA A 31 8.45 10.82 2.12
CA ALA A 31 9.08 11.51 3.24
C ALA A 31 10.59 11.70 3.01
N ALA A 32 11.27 10.65 2.57
CA ALA A 32 12.70 10.65 2.27
C ALA A 32 13.03 11.63 1.13
N ALA A 33 12.29 11.58 0.02
CA ALA A 33 12.50 12.47 -1.12
C ALA A 33 12.25 13.94 -0.77
N TRP A 34 11.17 14.21 -0.05
CA TRP A 34 10.80 15.57 0.34
C TRP A 34 11.80 16.17 1.33
N THR A 35 12.21 15.41 2.34
CA THR A 35 13.24 15.87 3.28
C THR A 35 14.59 16.08 2.59
N ARG A 36 14.99 15.21 1.63
CA ARG A 36 16.21 15.44 0.84
C ARG A 36 16.14 16.75 0.06
N TRP A 37 15.01 17.00 -0.59
CA TRP A 37 14.80 18.22 -1.36
C TRP A 37 14.87 19.47 -0.48
N LEU A 38 14.23 19.44 0.69
CA LEU A 38 14.29 20.54 1.66
C LEU A 38 15.71 20.73 2.22
N ALA A 39 16.42 19.65 2.55
CA ALA A 39 17.80 19.69 3.00
C ALA A 39 18.70 20.37 1.95
N TYR A 40 18.58 19.99 0.68
CA TYR A 40 19.29 20.64 -0.43
C TYR A 40 18.93 22.13 -0.54
N LYS A 41 17.65 22.49 -0.50
CA LYS A 41 17.20 23.87 -0.67
C LYS A 41 17.56 24.79 0.49
N ARG A 42 17.66 24.24 1.71
CA ARG A 42 17.85 25.01 2.95
C ARG A 42 19.26 24.86 3.55
N GLY A 43 20.09 23.98 3.00
CA GLY A 43 21.39 23.64 3.58
C GLY A 43 21.26 22.99 4.97
N ASP A 44 20.19 22.24 5.21
CA ASP A 44 19.82 21.74 6.53
C ASP A 44 20.30 20.30 6.76
N ARG A 45 21.38 20.16 7.55
CA ARG A 45 22.00 18.87 7.89
C ARG A 45 21.07 17.93 8.66
N GLU A 46 20.19 18.46 9.50
CA GLU A 46 19.25 17.62 10.27
C GLU A 46 18.21 16.97 9.35
N LEU A 47 17.72 17.71 8.34
CA LEU A 47 16.80 17.14 7.34
C LEU A 47 17.49 16.14 6.41
N GLU A 48 18.80 16.28 6.17
CA GLU A 48 19.58 15.30 5.42
C GLU A 48 19.69 13.97 6.18
N LEU A 49 19.98 14.04 7.49
CA LEU A 49 19.95 12.87 8.36
C LEU A 49 18.57 12.21 8.41
N ALA A 50 17.51 13.01 8.54
CA ALA A 50 16.14 12.54 8.52
C ALA A 50 15.85 11.76 7.22
N SER A 51 16.25 12.34 6.08
CA SER A 51 16.09 11.72 4.77
C SER A 51 16.81 10.37 4.67
N ARG A 52 18.06 10.28 5.14
CA ARG A 52 18.85 9.04 5.14
C ARG A 52 18.19 7.95 5.99
N ARG A 53 17.67 8.32 7.16
CA ARG A 53 16.94 7.39 8.06
C ARG A 53 15.65 6.91 7.42
N PHE A 54 14.88 7.80 6.80
CA PHE A 54 13.67 7.41 6.07
C PHE A 54 14.00 6.51 4.87
N LEU A 55 15.08 6.80 4.13
CA LEU A 55 15.54 5.95 3.02
C LEU A 55 15.93 4.55 3.49
N LYS A 56 16.59 4.41 4.64
CA LYS A 56 16.83 3.08 5.21
C LYS A 56 15.50 2.35 5.47
N LEU A 57 14.49 3.05 6.01
CA LEU A 57 13.20 2.41 6.37
C LEU A 57 12.50 1.92 5.12
N LEU A 58 12.51 2.75 4.08
CA LEU A 58 12.09 2.38 2.74
C LEU A 58 12.80 1.11 2.27
N LEU A 59 14.14 1.06 2.29
CA LEU A 59 14.90 -0.08 1.77
C LEU A 59 14.54 -1.40 2.44
N VAL A 60 14.46 -1.38 3.78
CA VAL A 60 14.09 -2.57 4.55
C VAL A 60 12.68 -3.00 4.17
N THR A 61 11.71 -2.07 4.19
CA THR A 61 10.30 -2.41 3.95
C THR A 61 9.97 -2.75 2.49
N GLU A 62 10.70 -2.18 1.52
CA GLU A 62 10.47 -2.39 0.08
C GLU A 62 10.95 -3.77 -0.37
N LEU A 63 12.08 -4.25 0.18
CA LEU A 63 12.55 -5.61 -0.07
C LEU A 63 11.44 -6.63 0.25
N TYR A 64 10.74 -6.43 1.38
CA TYR A 64 9.67 -7.32 1.79
C TYR A 64 8.41 -7.14 0.96
N SER A 65 8.01 -5.90 0.64
CA SER A 65 6.82 -5.67 -0.17
C SER A 65 6.95 -6.33 -1.55
N GLY A 66 8.13 -6.27 -2.19
CA GLY A 66 8.38 -6.89 -3.49
C GLY A 66 8.21 -8.41 -3.50
N VAL A 67 8.70 -9.10 -2.47
CA VAL A 67 8.53 -10.57 -2.33
C VAL A 67 7.06 -10.94 -2.25
N TRP A 68 6.28 -10.23 -1.42
CA TRP A 68 4.85 -10.50 -1.28
C TRP A 68 4.05 -10.14 -2.54
N GLY A 69 4.49 -9.14 -3.31
CA GLY A 69 3.93 -8.86 -4.64
C GLY A 69 4.07 -10.04 -5.59
N THR A 70 5.22 -10.74 -5.54
CA THR A 70 5.45 -11.97 -6.32
C THR A 70 4.62 -13.14 -5.80
N VAL A 71 4.45 -13.26 -4.48
CA VAL A 71 3.56 -14.29 -3.90
C VAL A 71 2.13 -14.11 -4.40
N ILE A 72 1.61 -12.86 -4.45
CA ILE A 72 0.28 -12.56 -5.00
C ILE A 72 0.16 -13.03 -6.45
N THR A 73 1.13 -12.76 -7.31
CA THR A 73 1.07 -13.20 -8.71
C THR A 73 1.13 -14.72 -8.85
N VAL A 74 1.88 -15.42 -8.00
CA VAL A 74 1.88 -16.89 -7.94
C VAL A 74 0.52 -17.44 -7.52
N PHE A 75 -0.14 -16.84 -6.52
CA PHE A 75 -1.50 -17.24 -6.15
C PHE A 75 -2.51 -16.98 -7.27
N LEU A 76 -2.41 -15.83 -7.96
CA LEU A 76 -3.26 -15.52 -9.11
C LEU A 76 -3.04 -16.52 -10.26
N ALA A 77 -1.79 -16.80 -10.62
CA ALA A 77 -1.46 -17.76 -11.67
C ALA A 77 -1.87 -19.20 -11.33
N GLY A 78 -1.65 -19.59 -10.07
CA GLY A 78 -1.92 -20.94 -9.58
C GLY A 78 -3.40 -21.23 -9.36
N PHE A 79 -4.10 -20.36 -8.63
CA PHE A 79 -5.49 -20.61 -8.20
C PHE A 79 -6.54 -19.84 -9.00
N PHE A 80 -6.19 -18.69 -9.60
CA PHE A 80 -7.15 -17.76 -10.20
C PHE A 80 -6.81 -17.35 -11.65
N THR A 81 -6.49 -18.33 -12.51
CA THR A 81 -5.95 -18.08 -13.85
C THR A 81 -6.86 -17.22 -14.75
N PRO A 82 -8.19 -17.44 -14.83
CA PRO A 82 -9.09 -16.53 -15.57
C PRO A 82 -8.98 -15.06 -15.14
N LEU A 83 -8.82 -14.78 -13.84
CA LEU A 83 -8.63 -13.41 -13.35
C LEU A 83 -7.29 -12.83 -13.84
N LEU A 84 -6.22 -13.63 -13.81
CA LEU A 84 -4.92 -13.25 -14.36
C LEU A 84 -4.99 -12.99 -15.87
N THR A 85 -5.75 -13.80 -16.62
CA THR A 85 -5.97 -13.61 -18.06
C THR A 85 -6.69 -12.30 -18.35
N LEU A 86 -7.75 -11.96 -17.59
CA LEU A 86 -8.40 -10.66 -17.72
C LEU A 86 -7.44 -9.50 -17.40
N ALA A 87 -6.60 -9.65 -16.39
CA ALA A 87 -5.61 -8.64 -16.03
C ALA A 87 -4.54 -8.43 -17.12
N THR A 88 -4.08 -9.52 -17.75
CA THR A 88 -2.98 -9.50 -18.73
C THR A 88 -3.43 -9.23 -20.17
N ASN A 89 -4.71 -9.39 -20.47
CA ASN A 89 -5.28 -9.11 -21.78
C ASN A 89 -6.16 -7.85 -21.74
N THR A 90 -7.32 -7.94 -21.08
CA THR A 90 -8.31 -6.86 -21.05
C THR A 90 -7.84 -5.63 -20.29
N LEU A 91 -7.15 -5.81 -19.16
CA LEU A 91 -6.66 -4.72 -18.31
C LEU A 91 -5.14 -4.52 -18.46
N PHE A 92 -4.60 -4.83 -19.65
CA PHE A 92 -3.17 -4.77 -19.91
C PHE A 92 -2.58 -3.38 -19.65
N ILE A 93 -3.27 -2.29 -20.03
CA ILE A 93 -2.74 -0.93 -19.84
C ILE A 93 -2.57 -0.58 -18.35
N PRO A 94 -3.60 -0.73 -17.49
CA PRO A 94 -3.41 -0.59 -16.04
C PRO A 94 -2.25 -1.43 -15.49
N LEU A 95 -2.14 -2.69 -15.92
CA LEU A 95 -1.06 -3.57 -15.49
C LEU A 95 0.32 -3.07 -15.98
N ALA A 96 0.43 -2.64 -17.23
CA ALA A 96 1.65 -2.11 -17.83
C ALA A 96 2.11 -0.83 -17.12
N VAL A 97 1.19 0.04 -16.72
CA VAL A 97 1.52 1.23 -15.92
C VAL A 97 2.09 0.82 -14.56
N ALA A 98 1.47 -0.13 -13.87
CA ALA A 98 1.99 -0.63 -12.59
C ALA A 98 3.39 -1.26 -12.74
N VAL A 99 3.58 -2.14 -13.73
CA VAL A 99 4.86 -2.83 -13.97
C VAL A 99 5.95 -1.85 -14.40
N SER A 100 5.65 -0.91 -15.29
CA SER A 100 6.62 0.13 -15.70
C SER A 100 7.03 1.00 -14.51
N SER A 101 6.08 1.30 -13.62
CA SER A 101 6.36 2.03 -12.38
C SER A 101 7.30 1.27 -11.45
N ILE A 102 7.13 -0.05 -11.32
CA ILE A 102 8.05 -0.94 -10.58
C ILE A 102 9.45 -0.92 -11.23
N MET A 103 9.52 -1.04 -12.55
CA MET A 103 10.79 -1.04 -13.32
C MET A 103 11.56 0.27 -13.19
N VAL A 104 10.88 1.40 -13.00
CA VAL A 104 11.54 2.69 -12.70
C VAL A 104 11.90 2.79 -11.22
N ARG A 105 11.02 2.34 -10.32
CA ARG A 105 11.19 2.49 -8.88
C ARG A 105 12.40 1.73 -8.35
N ILE A 106 12.56 0.45 -8.69
CA ILE A 106 13.64 -0.39 -8.12
C ILE A 106 15.03 0.19 -8.44
N PRO A 107 15.38 0.52 -9.70
CA PRO A 107 16.64 1.18 -10.02
C PRO A 107 16.78 2.55 -9.35
N ALA A 108 15.71 3.33 -9.23
CA ALA A 108 15.77 4.64 -8.58
C ALA A 108 16.05 4.53 -7.06
N ILE A 109 15.53 3.50 -6.39
CA ILE A 109 15.88 3.18 -5.00
C ILE A 109 17.37 2.83 -4.90
N ALA A 110 17.86 1.93 -5.76
CA ALA A 110 19.27 1.53 -5.78
C ALA A 110 20.19 2.72 -6.06
N ALA A 111 19.85 3.55 -7.06
CA ALA A 111 20.58 4.77 -7.38
C ALA A 111 20.60 5.73 -6.18
N SER A 112 19.46 5.96 -5.53
CA SER A 112 19.38 6.82 -4.33
C SER A 112 20.26 6.31 -3.19
N TRP A 113 20.43 4.99 -3.05
CA TRP A 113 21.30 4.44 -2.01
C TRP A 113 22.78 4.54 -2.37
N TYR A 114 23.16 4.10 -3.57
CA TYR A 114 24.58 3.99 -3.96
C TYR A 114 25.22 5.29 -4.45
N THR A 115 24.42 6.30 -4.78
CA THR A 115 24.92 7.62 -5.19
C THR A 115 24.92 8.64 -4.05
N TRP A 116 24.52 8.24 -2.84
CA TRP A 116 24.57 9.11 -1.67
C TRP A 116 26.00 9.61 -1.43
N GLY A 117 26.18 10.94 -1.34
CA GLY A 117 27.50 11.57 -1.21
C GLY A 117 28.40 11.55 -2.45
N ARG A 118 28.02 10.84 -3.53
CA ARG A 118 28.83 10.71 -4.76
C ARG A 118 28.39 11.64 -5.89
N ILE A 119 27.16 12.14 -5.85
CA ILE A 119 26.60 13.08 -6.82
C ILE A 119 26.13 14.36 -6.13
N SER A 120 25.89 15.41 -6.90
CA SER A 120 25.39 16.67 -6.35
C SER A 120 24.06 16.49 -5.60
N PRO A 121 23.85 17.19 -4.46
CA PRO A 121 22.62 17.09 -3.68
C PRO A 121 21.34 17.34 -4.48
N ARG A 122 21.40 18.23 -5.48
CA ARG A 122 20.29 18.52 -6.39
C ARG A 122 19.94 17.29 -7.25
N ALA A 123 20.95 16.67 -7.88
CA ALA A 123 20.73 15.48 -8.71
C ALA A 123 20.20 14.32 -7.86
N HIS A 124 20.76 14.13 -6.66
CA HIS A 124 20.30 13.12 -5.72
C HIS A 124 18.82 13.32 -5.33
N ALA A 125 18.42 14.56 -5.01
CA ALA A 125 17.04 14.87 -4.68
C ALA A 125 16.07 14.59 -5.85
N LEU A 126 16.49 14.83 -7.09
CA LEU A 126 15.68 14.51 -8.28
C LEU A 126 15.50 13.00 -8.45
N ILE A 127 16.55 12.20 -8.25
CA ILE A 127 16.46 10.72 -8.30
C ILE A 127 15.46 10.23 -7.23
N MET A 128 15.51 10.79 -6.01
CA MET A 128 14.57 10.43 -4.96
C MET A 128 13.13 10.83 -5.27
N TRP A 129 12.91 11.94 -6.00
CA TRP A 129 11.57 12.28 -6.49
C TRP A 129 11.07 11.32 -7.55
N VAL A 130 11.92 10.91 -8.50
CA VAL A 130 11.59 9.86 -9.47
C VAL A 130 11.19 8.56 -8.76
N MET A 131 11.97 8.15 -7.75
CA MET A 131 11.68 7.01 -6.89
C MET A 131 10.32 7.12 -6.17
N ALA A 132 10.04 8.29 -5.59
CA ALA A 132 8.80 8.51 -4.84
C ALA A 132 7.57 8.50 -5.76
N LEU A 133 7.63 9.25 -6.88
CA LEU A 133 6.52 9.39 -7.81
C LEU A 133 6.21 8.09 -8.57
N SER A 134 7.25 7.36 -9.00
CA SER A 134 7.03 6.03 -9.60
C SER A 134 6.36 5.07 -8.60
N GLY A 135 6.61 5.22 -7.30
CA GLY A 135 5.87 4.52 -6.26
C GLY A 135 4.35 4.64 -6.37
N PHE A 136 3.85 5.83 -6.65
CA PHE A 136 2.41 6.08 -6.77
C PHE A 136 1.82 5.61 -8.12
N GLY A 137 2.66 5.42 -9.14
CA GLY A 137 2.26 4.79 -10.40
C GLY A 137 1.85 3.31 -10.23
N ILE A 138 2.39 2.63 -9.23
CA ILE A 138 2.04 1.23 -8.89
C ILE A 138 0.57 1.10 -8.46
N PRO A 139 0.09 1.77 -7.38
CA PRO A 139 -1.32 1.75 -7.03
C PRO A 139 -2.20 2.44 -8.08
N PHE A 140 -1.68 3.36 -8.90
CA PHE A 140 -2.45 3.93 -10.01
C PHE A 140 -2.89 2.85 -11.01
N GLY A 141 -1.99 1.93 -11.39
CA GLY A 141 -2.33 0.79 -12.24
C GLY A 141 -3.19 -0.24 -11.51
N PHE A 142 -2.75 -0.73 -10.34
CA PHE A 142 -3.48 -1.80 -9.65
C PHE A 142 -4.86 -1.37 -9.14
N ARG A 143 -5.05 -0.12 -8.66
CA ARG A 143 -6.37 0.33 -8.20
C ARG A 143 -7.39 0.46 -9.34
N ALA A 144 -6.95 0.64 -10.59
CA ALA A 144 -7.85 0.51 -11.73
C ALA A 144 -8.34 -0.93 -11.89
N VAL A 145 -7.47 -1.93 -11.72
CA VAL A 145 -7.88 -3.35 -11.69
C VAL A 145 -8.85 -3.63 -10.54
N PHE A 146 -8.58 -3.14 -9.33
CA PHE A 146 -9.50 -3.31 -8.20
C PHE A 146 -10.85 -2.63 -8.43
N ALA A 147 -10.88 -1.44 -9.04
CA ALA A 147 -12.12 -0.76 -9.38
C ALA A 147 -12.98 -1.57 -10.37
N GLU A 148 -12.34 -2.22 -11.36
CA GLU A 148 -13.02 -3.14 -12.28
C GLU A 148 -13.59 -4.38 -11.58
N MET A 149 -13.00 -4.81 -10.46
CA MET A 149 -13.56 -5.87 -9.64
C MET A 149 -14.76 -5.41 -8.79
N HIS A 150 -14.95 -4.11 -8.59
CA HIS A 150 -16.13 -3.56 -7.88
C HIS A 150 -17.23 -3.14 -8.84
N TYR A 151 -16.86 -2.74 -10.05
CA TYR A 151 -17.76 -2.35 -11.13
C TYR A 151 -17.07 -2.57 -12.48
N PRO A 152 -17.37 -3.66 -13.21
CA PRO A 152 -16.64 -4.03 -14.43
C PRO A 152 -17.10 -3.19 -15.62
N LEU A 153 -16.44 -2.05 -15.85
CA LEU A 153 -16.71 -1.17 -16.99
C LEU A 153 -15.93 -1.62 -18.24
N ALA A 154 -14.61 -1.70 -18.13
CA ALA A 154 -13.73 -2.11 -19.22
C ALA A 154 -13.86 -3.60 -19.53
N ILE A 155 -14.03 -4.43 -18.49
CA ILE A 155 -14.29 -5.87 -18.66
C ILE A 155 -15.63 -6.08 -19.37
N GLY A 156 -16.68 -5.37 -18.94
CA GLY A 156 -18.00 -5.45 -19.57
C GLY A 156 -17.96 -5.07 -21.06
N HIS A 157 -17.27 -3.98 -21.39
CA HIS A 157 -17.07 -3.54 -22.78
C HIS A 157 -16.38 -4.61 -23.63
N TYR A 158 -15.29 -5.21 -23.12
CA TYR A 158 -14.56 -6.26 -23.83
C TYR A 158 -15.44 -7.49 -24.10
N LEU A 159 -16.24 -7.92 -23.11
CA LEU A 159 -17.12 -9.08 -23.26
C LEU A 159 -18.28 -8.85 -24.24
N GLN A 160 -18.74 -7.61 -24.40
CA GLN A 160 -19.84 -7.27 -25.31
C GLN A 160 -19.37 -7.04 -26.75
N GLY A 161 -18.23 -6.38 -26.95
CA GLY A 161 -17.78 -5.93 -28.27
C GLY A 161 -16.50 -6.57 -28.80
N GLY A 162 -15.80 -7.38 -27.99
CA GLY A 162 -14.51 -8.00 -28.34
C GLY A 162 -13.32 -7.03 -28.51
N GLY A 163 -13.59 -5.72 -28.57
CA GLY A 163 -12.57 -4.68 -28.70
C GLY A 163 -11.77 -4.47 -27.43
N HIS A 164 -10.45 -4.26 -27.57
CA HIS A 164 -9.57 -3.95 -26.45
C HIS A 164 -9.98 -2.61 -25.79
N PRO A 165 -10.25 -2.58 -24.47
CA PRO A 165 -10.89 -1.42 -23.83
C PRO A 165 -9.94 -0.23 -23.64
N GLY A 166 -8.64 -0.37 -23.89
CA GLY A 166 -7.72 0.76 -23.90
C GLY A 166 -7.61 1.41 -22.51
N LEU A 167 -7.85 2.72 -22.46
CA LEU A 167 -7.83 3.51 -21.22
C LEU A 167 -9.16 3.50 -20.44
N LEU A 168 -10.17 2.77 -20.93
CA LEU A 168 -11.53 2.80 -20.37
C LEU A 168 -11.58 2.41 -18.88
N ALA A 169 -10.66 1.57 -18.40
CA ALA A 169 -10.57 1.21 -16.99
C ALA A 169 -10.34 2.42 -16.06
N TYR A 170 -9.71 3.50 -16.55
CA TYR A 170 -9.54 4.74 -15.79
C TYR A 170 -10.77 5.65 -15.81
N GLY A 171 -11.74 5.36 -16.68
CA GLY A 171 -13.07 5.98 -16.70
C GLY A 171 -14.03 5.37 -15.68
N ASN A 172 -13.61 4.33 -14.96
CA ASN A 172 -14.42 3.71 -13.92
C ASN A 172 -14.75 4.73 -12.80
N PRO A 173 -16.04 4.94 -12.47
CA PRO A 173 -16.43 5.98 -11.50
C PRO A 173 -15.88 5.74 -10.09
N LEU A 174 -15.54 4.49 -9.75
CA LEU A 174 -14.95 4.14 -8.46
C LEU A 174 -13.43 4.34 -8.43
N PHE A 175 -12.77 4.44 -9.58
CA PHE A 175 -11.30 4.44 -9.68
C PHE A 175 -10.68 5.61 -8.94
N TRP A 176 -11.07 6.85 -9.26
CA TRP A 176 -10.42 8.04 -8.69
C TRP A 176 -10.62 8.14 -7.18
N LEU A 177 -11.82 7.83 -6.70
CA LEU A 177 -12.10 7.81 -5.25
C LEU A 177 -11.24 6.76 -4.54
N LEU A 178 -11.18 5.54 -5.10
CA LEU A 178 -10.37 4.46 -4.54
C LEU A 178 -8.87 4.77 -4.57
N TYR A 179 -8.38 5.30 -5.69
CA TYR A 179 -6.97 5.66 -5.88
C TYR A 179 -6.56 6.80 -4.94
N LEU A 180 -7.29 7.92 -4.94
CA LEU A 180 -6.97 9.07 -4.10
C LEU A 180 -7.07 8.73 -2.61
N HIS A 181 -8.07 7.94 -2.21
CA HIS A 181 -8.16 7.43 -0.84
C HIS A 181 -6.92 6.59 -0.50
N THR A 182 -6.50 5.71 -1.40
CA THR A 182 -5.30 4.87 -1.23
C THR A 182 -4.04 5.73 -1.11
N VAL A 183 -3.85 6.72 -1.98
CA VAL A 183 -2.71 7.64 -1.94
C VAL A 183 -2.65 8.36 -0.60
N ALA A 184 -3.77 8.95 -0.15
CA ALA A 184 -3.83 9.61 1.14
C ALA A 184 -3.53 8.65 2.31
N ALA A 185 -4.02 7.40 2.22
CA ALA A 185 -3.76 6.36 3.22
C ALA A 185 -2.29 5.99 3.32
N VAL A 186 -1.62 5.71 2.21
CA VAL A 186 -0.23 5.26 2.24
C VAL A 186 0.72 6.41 2.63
N ILE A 187 0.40 7.66 2.26
CA ILE A 187 1.17 8.82 2.75
C ILE A 187 0.99 8.96 4.27
N SER A 188 -0.25 8.82 4.77
CA SER A 188 -0.56 8.85 6.19
C SER A 188 0.22 7.78 6.98
N VAL A 189 0.14 6.52 6.54
CA VAL A 189 0.85 5.37 7.16
C VAL A 189 2.37 5.56 7.13
N GLY A 190 2.95 5.82 5.96
CA GLY A 190 4.40 5.99 5.85
C GLY A 190 4.91 7.25 6.56
N GLY A 191 4.08 8.30 6.66
CA GLY A 191 4.37 9.48 7.48
C GLY A 191 4.48 9.15 8.97
N PHE A 192 3.50 8.43 9.54
CA PHE A 192 3.57 8.00 10.94
C PHE A 192 4.68 6.98 11.20
N ALA A 193 4.95 6.06 10.28
CA ALA A 193 6.06 5.12 10.39
C ALA A 193 7.42 5.84 10.38
N SER A 194 7.59 6.83 9.50
CA SER A 194 8.78 7.67 9.44
C SER A 194 8.92 8.52 10.71
N ALA A 195 7.82 9.04 11.25
CA ALA A 195 7.81 9.77 12.51
C ALA A 195 8.30 8.89 13.66
N TRP A 196 7.88 7.62 13.71
CA TRP A 196 8.35 6.67 14.71
C TRP A 196 9.85 6.37 14.60
N VAL A 197 10.38 6.23 13.38
CA VAL A 197 11.83 6.10 13.18
C VAL A 197 12.58 7.36 13.61
N ALA A 198 12.04 8.55 13.35
CA ALA A 198 12.63 9.81 13.81
C ALA A 198 12.61 9.93 15.35
N GLU A 199 11.53 9.49 16.01
CA GLU A 199 11.44 9.39 17.48
C GLU A 199 12.56 8.49 18.04
N LEU A 200 12.75 7.30 17.46
CA LEU A 200 13.82 6.37 17.87
C LEU A 200 15.22 6.96 17.66
N GLY A 201 15.42 7.69 16.57
CA GLY A 201 16.69 8.37 16.25
C GLY A 201 16.88 9.71 16.96
N ARG A 202 15.98 10.11 17.87
CA ARG A 202 15.97 11.42 18.56
C ARG A 202 16.08 12.63 17.63
N ASP A 203 15.49 12.53 16.43
CA ASP A 203 15.51 13.60 15.43
C ASP A 203 14.20 14.40 15.49
N ALA A 204 14.28 15.56 16.14
CA ALA A 204 13.13 16.44 16.36
C ALA A 204 12.59 17.04 15.04
N ARG A 205 13.45 17.40 14.09
CA ARG A 205 13.02 17.97 12.80
C ARG A 205 12.37 16.91 11.93
N GLY A 206 12.98 15.75 11.81
CA GLY A 206 12.42 14.59 11.10
C GLY A 206 11.09 14.16 11.72
N LEU A 207 10.99 14.11 13.05
CA LEU A 207 9.75 13.81 13.77
C LEU A 207 8.66 14.82 13.44
N SER A 208 8.95 16.12 13.54
CA SER A 208 7.98 17.17 13.19
C SER A 208 7.50 17.06 11.75
N PHE A 209 8.42 16.82 10.81
CA PHE A 209 8.10 16.74 9.39
C PHE A 209 7.22 15.53 9.10
N ALA A 210 7.68 14.35 9.53
CA ALA A 210 7.00 13.09 9.26
C ALA A 210 5.63 13.00 9.96
N LEU A 211 5.50 13.55 11.18
CA LEU A 211 4.21 13.62 11.86
C LEU A 211 3.20 14.47 11.08
N LYS A 212 3.61 15.63 10.55
CA LYS A 212 2.75 16.48 9.71
C LYS A 212 2.38 15.79 8.39
N LEU A 213 3.36 15.12 7.77
CA LEU A 213 3.15 14.33 6.56
C LEU A 213 2.17 13.17 6.79
N GLY A 214 2.18 12.55 7.96
CA GLY A 214 1.19 11.53 8.33
C GLY A 214 -0.20 12.12 8.63
N ALA A 215 -0.22 13.21 9.39
CA ALA A 215 -1.45 13.79 9.91
C ALA A 215 -2.30 14.52 8.85
N TYR A 216 -1.69 15.27 7.93
CA TYR A 216 -2.48 16.09 6.98
C TYR A 216 -3.28 15.25 5.96
N PRO A 217 -2.69 14.21 5.32
CA PRO A 217 -3.42 13.33 4.42
C PRO A 217 -4.54 12.55 5.11
N LEU A 218 -4.41 12.25 6.42
CA LEU A 218 -5.47 11.62 7.20
C LEU A 218 -6.79 12.41 7.13
N PHE A 219 -6.74 13.74 7.11
CA PHE A 219 -7.97 14.55 6.95
C PHE A 219 -8.59 14.41 5.56
N ALA A 220 -7.77 14.28 4.51
CA ALA A 220 -8.29 13.97 3.17
C ALA A 220 -8.96 12.58 3.15
N GLN A 221 -8.41 11.60 3.86
CA GLN A 221 -9.03 10.27 3.98
C GLN A 221 -10.40 10.32 4.65
N LEU A 222 -10.61 11.20 5.64
CA LEU A 222 -11.90 11.37 6.31
C LEU A 222 -13.01 11.82 5.35
N ALA A 223 -12.66 12.50 4.25
CA ALA A 223 -13.60 12.85 3.19
C ALA A 223 -13.69 11.77 2.11
N LEU A 224 -12.53 11.27 1.63
CA LEU A 224 -12.45 10.32 0.52
C LEU A 224 -13.04 8.93 0.88
N GLY A 225 -12.94 8.51 2.14
CA GLY A 225 -13.47 7.22 2.61
C GLY A 225 -15.00 7.16 2.51
N PRO A 226 -15.74 8.09 3.14
CA PRO A 226 -17.19 8.20 2.97
C PRO A 226 -17.60 8.43 1.53
N ALA A 227 -16.87 9.26 0.76
CA ALA A 227 -17.17 9.48 -0.66
C ALA A 227 -17.05 8.19 -1.48
N TYR A 228 -16.01 7.37 -1.25
CA TYR A 228 -15.88 6.06 -1.88
C TYR A 228 -17.01 5.11 -1.47
N TRP A 229 -17.36 5.07 -0.18
CA TRP A 229 -18.46 4.26 0.33
C TRP A 229 -19.82 4.65 -0.29
N LEU A 230 -20.10 5.94 -0.47
CA LEU A 230 -21.26 6.43 -1.22
C LEU A 230 -21.18 6.10 -2.72
N GLY A 231 -19.98 6.12 -3.30
CA GLY A 231 -19.77 5.64 -4.67
C GLY A 231 -20.17 4.16 -4.81
N LEU A 232 -19.85 3.33 -3.81
CA LEU A 232 -20.26 1.92 -3.82
C LEU A 232 -21.78 1.77 -3.82
N SER A 233 -22.54 2.57 -3.07
CA SER A 233 -24.01 2.43 -3.08
C SER A 233 -24.62 2.72 -4.45
N GLN A 234 -24.01 3.62 -5.22
CA GLN A 234 -24.48 4.00 -6.55
C GLN A 234 -24.06 2.98 -7.63
N TYR A 235 -22.81 2.52 -7.63
CA TYR A 235 -22.23 1.75 -8.72
C TYR A 235 -22.07 0.24 -8.42
N SER A 236 -22.10 -0.14 -7.14
CA SER A 236 -21.93 -1.53 -6.69
C SER A 236 -22.78 -1.83 -5.43
N PRO A 237 -24.11 -1.69 -5.50
CA PRO A 237 -25.01 -1.77 -4.34
C PRO A 237 -24.88 -3.08 -3.56
N LEU A 238 -24.69 -4.23 -4.23
CA LEU A 238 -24.48 -5.49 -3.51
C LEU A 238 -23.17 -5.47 -2.70
N PHE A 239 -22.08 -4.92 -3.26
CA PHE A 239 -20.83 -4.80 -2.53
C PHE A 239 -20.94 -3.78 -1.37
N PHE A 240 -21.68 -2.69 -1.59
CA PHE A 240 -22.00 -1.72 -0.57
C PHE A 240 -22.70 -2.36 0.63
N GLU A 241 -23.69 -3.23 0.43
CA GLU A 241 -24.37 -3.93 1.52
C GLU A 241 -23.42 -4.84 2.29
N VAL A 242 -22.61 -5.63 1.57
CA VAL A 242 -21.61 -6.52 2.17
C VAL A 242 -20.62 -5.75 3.05
N VAL A 243 -20.19 -4.56 2.63
CA VAL A 243 -19.29 -3.71 3.42
C VAL A 243 -20.03 -3.06 4.59
N THR A 244 -21.24 -2.55 4.37
CA THR A 244 -22.01 -1.76 5.36
C THR A 244 -22.42 -2.59 6.55
N PHE A 245 -22.87 -3.83 6.33
CA PHE A 245 -23.29 -4.73 7.40
C PHE A 245 -22.14 -5.56 7.99
N ASN A 246 -20.91 -5.34 7.54
CA ASN A 246 -19.75 -6.00 8.13
C ASN A 246 -19.33 -5.30 9.44
N PRO A 247 -19.23 -6.02 10.58
CA PRO A 247 -18.83 -5.41 11.86
C PRO A 247 -17.43 -4.78 11.84
N LEU A 248 -16.55 -5.21 10.92
CA LEU A 248 -15.24 -4.61 10.74
C LEU A 248 -15.31 -3.14 10.30
N LEU A 249 -16.41 -2.70 9.64
CA LEU A 249 -16.60 -1.30 9.28
C LEU A 249 -16.68 -0.42 10.52
N ALA A 250 -17.46 -0.80 11.53
CA ALA A 250 -17.56 -0.05 12.78
C ALA A 250 -16.21 0.02 13.51
N ALA A 251 -15.49 -1.11 13.58
CA ALA A 251 -14.14 -1.15 14.15
C ALA A 251 -13.16 -0.25 13.39
N LYS A 252 -13.20 -0.23 12.06
CA LYS A 252 -12.38 0.65 11.23
C LYS A 252 -12.72 2.13 11.47
N VAL A 253 -14.00 2.49 11.52
CA VAL A 253 -14.42 3.88 11.79
C VAL A 253 -13.91 4.34 13.17
N ALA A 254 -14.04 3.49 14.19
CA ALA A 254 -13.50 3.76 15.52
C ALA A 254 -11.97 3.91 15.51
N ALA A 255 -11.25 3.04 14.79
CA ALA A 255 -9.80 3.12 14.64
C ALA A 255 -9.34 4.41 13.94
N VAL A 256 -10.04 4.82 12.87
CA VAL A 256 -9.80 6.09 12.17
C VAL A 256 -10.04 7.29 13.08
N ALA A 257 -11.13 7.29 13.85
CA ALA A 257 -11.44 8.36 14.80
C ALA A 257 -10.38 8.45 15.91
N ALA A 258 -9.96 7.31 16.46
CA ALA A 258 -8.87 7.25 17.44
C ALA A 258 -7.54 7.75 16.84
N LEU A 259 -7.21 7.36 15.62
CA LEU A 259 -6.01 7.81 14.91
C LEU A 259 -6.02 9.33 14.70
N ALA A 260 -7.16 9.90 14.29
CA ALA A 260 -7.33 11.34 14.13
C ALA A 260 -7.17 12.09 15.46
N ALA A 261 -7.81 11.61 16.53
CA ALA A 261 -7.72 12.21 17.86
C ALA A 261 -6.28 12.17 18.43
N LEU A 262 -5.60 11.04 18.31
CA LEU A 262 -4.21 10.88 18.74
C LEU A 262 -3.27 11.76 17.90
N SER A 263 -3.51 11.85 16.60
CA SER A 263 -2.72 12.69 15.68
C SER A 263 -2.85 14.17 16.04
N LEU A 264 -4.07 14.65 16.28
CA LEU A 264 -4.34 16.01 16.75
C LEU A 264 -3.66 16.30 18.10
N ARG A 265 -3.70 15.35 19.04
CA ARG A 265 -3.01 15.47 20.33
C ARG A 265 -1.49 15.56 20.14
N ALA A 266 -0.93 14.74 19.26
CA ALA A 266 0.51 14.74 18.96
C ALA A 266 0.94 16.08 18.32
N LEU A 267 0.19 16.59 17.34
CA LEU A 267 0.43 17.89 16.72
C LEU A 267 0.34 19.05 17.73
N ARG A 268 -0.64 19.03 18.64
CA ARG A 268 -0.76 20.04 19.70
C ARG A 268 0.43 20.02 20.66
N ARG A 269 0.93 18.83 21.01
CA ARG A 269 2.14 18.70 21.86
C ARG A 269 3.38 19.23 21.16
N LEU A 270 3.53 18.88 19.88
CA LEU A 270 4.62 19.38 19.04
C LEU A 270 4.62 20.91 18.96
N ASN A 271 3.45 21.53 18.76
CA ASN A 271 3.30 22.99 18.73
C ASN A 271 3.59 23.66 20.08
N ARG A 272 3.50 22.92 21.19
CA ARG A 272 3.89 23.38 22.54
C ARG A 272 5.37 23.11 22.86
N GLY A 273 6.16 22.65 21.88
CA GLY A 273 7.58 22.34 22.04
C GLY A 273 7.87 20.99 22.72
N SER A 274 6.86 20.13 22.94
CA SER A 274 7.03 18.81 23.54
C SER A 274 7.02 17.72 22.48
N ALA A 275 8.03 16.83 22.49
CA ALA A 275 8.06 15.65 21.64
C ALA A 275 6.90 14.69 22.01
N PRO A 276 5.95 14.41 21.10
CA PRO A 276 4.91 13.42 21.34
C PRO A 276 5.45 12.01 21.10
N SER A 277 4.88 11.01 21.79
CA SER A 277 5.11 9.63 21.38
C SER A 277 4.24 9.28 20.17
N VAL A 278 4.85 8.72 19.13
CA VAL A 278 4.19 8.45 17.84
C VAL A 278 4.14 6.97 17.48
N LYS A 279 4.81 6.09 18.25
CA LYS A 279 4.66 4.62 18.15
C LYS A 279 3.19 4.14 18.03
N PRO A 280 2.22 4.58 18.88
CA PRO A 280 0.84 4.12 18.74
C PRO A 280 0.17 4.61 17.46
N LEU A 281 0.57 5.78 16.92
CA LEU A 281 0.06 6.28 15.64
C LEU A 281 0.50 5.40 14.49
N ALA A 282 1.78 5.02 14.44
CA ALA A 282 2.32 4.14 13.40
C ALA A 282 1.60 2.78 13.40
N ALA A 283 1.47 2.15 14.57
CA ALA A 283 0.78 0.87 14.69
C ALA A 283 -0.70 0.96 14.28
N LEU A 284 -1.42 1.95 14.81
CA LEU A 284 -2.84 2.13 14.51
C LEU A 284 -3.09 2.48 13.04
N ALA A 285 -2.21 3.26 12.41
CA ALA A 285 -2.30 3.58 10.98
C ALA A 285 -2.19 2.33 10.10
N VAL A 286 -1.21 1.45 10.37
CA VAL A 286 -1.07 0.17 9.65
C VAL A 286 -2.31 -0.70 9.85
N LEU A 287 -2.78 -0.86 11.10
CA LEU A 287 -4.00 -1.64 11.38
C LEU A 287 -5.23 -1.08 10.67
N THR A 288 -5.35 0.24 10.59
CA THR A 288 -6.45 0.91 9.90
C THR A 288 -6.39 0.66 8.39
N ALA A 289 -5.20 0.71 7.79
CA ALA A 289 -5.01 0.39 6.38
C ALA A 289 -5.36 -1.08 6.09
N LEU A 290 -4.93 -2.01 6.95
CA LEU A 290 -5.26 -3.43 6.85
C LEU A 290 -6.77 -3.69 6.95
N ALA A 291 -7.44 -3.13 7.97
CA ALA A 291 -8.89 -3.23 8.10
C ALA A 291 -9.60 -2.64 6.86
N GLY A 292 -9.06 -1.55 6.31
CA GLY A 292 -9.55 -0.94 5.09
C GLY A 292 -9.46 -1.87 3.88
N GLU A 293 -8.34 -2.56 3.70
CA GLU A 293 -8.21 -3.52 2.61
C GLU A 293 -9.05 -4.79 2.85
N THR A 294 -9.14 -5.28 4.09
CA THR A 294 -10.01 -6.43 4.39
C THR A 294 -11.46 -6.12 4.00
N LEU A 295 -11.97 -4.93 4.29
CA LEU A 295 -13.28 -4.48 3.82
C LEU A 295 -13.36 -4.31 2.29
N ASN A 296 -12.24 -4.01 1.63
CA ASN A 296 -12.24 -3.75 0.19
C ASN A 296 -12.10 -5.02 -0.66
N SER A 297 -11.45 -6.04 -0.13
CA SER A 297 -11.01 -7.23 -0.87
C SER A 297 -11.32 -8.53 -0.13
N GLY A 298 -11.16 -8.55 1.20
CA GLY A 298 -11.36 -9.76 2.01
C GLY A 298 -12.82 -10.17 2.20
N VAL A 299 -13.72 -9.20 2.39
CA VAL A 299 -15.17 -9.48 2.60
C VAL A 299 -15.90 -9.92 1.33
N LYS A 300 -15.21 -9.99 0.19
CA LYS A 300 -15.81 -10.37 -1.09
C LYS A 300 -16.23 -11.83 -1.14
N TYR A 301 -15.54 -12.72 -0.40
CA TYR A 301 -15.87 -14.15 -0.40
C TYR A 301 -17.35 -14.38 -0.02
N PRO A 302 -18.11 -15.21 -0.76
CA PRO A 302 -17.68 -16.19 -1.77
C PRO A 302 -17.49 -15.65 -3.20
N ASN A 303 -17.55 -14.33 -3.40
CA ASN A 303 -17.41 -13.65 -4.69
C ASN A 303 -16.02 -13.02 -4.89
N LEU A 304 -15.71 -12.69 -6.14
CA LEU A 304 -14.48 -11.96 -6.52
C LEU A 304 -14.79 -10.65 -7.24
N VAL A 305 -15.83 -10.63 -8.07
CA VAL A 305 -16.23 -9.47 -8.88
C VAL A 305 -17.68 -9.14 -8.59
N TYR A 306 -18.00 -7.84 -8.46
CA TYR A 306 -19.35 -7.34 -8.27
C TYR A 306 -19.76 -6.49 -9.48
N ALA A 307 -21.01 -6.65 -9.93
CA ALA A 307 -21.58 -5.95 -11.07
C ALA A 307 -22.99 -5.48 -10.71
N GLY A 308 -23.10 -4.31 -10.09
CA GLY A 308 -24.39 -3.79 -9.64
C GLY A 308 -24.97 -4.63 -8.49
N TYR A 309 -26.10 -5.29 -8.76
CA TYR A 309 -26.79 -6.20 -7.84
C TYR A 309 -26.37 -7.67 -7.99
N GLU A 310 -25.47 -7.96 -8.92
CA GLU A 310 -24.95 -9.31 -9.17
C GLU A 310 -23.50 -9.43 -8.70
N ALA A 311 -23.07 -10.66 -8.44
CA ALA A 311 -21.67 -10.97 -8.14
C ALA A 311 -21.23 -12.26 -8.81
N LEU A 312 -19.99 -12.28 -9.28
CA LEU A 312 -19.36 -13.45 -9.85
C LEU A 312 -18.62 -14.22 -8.74
N PRO A 313 -18.97 -15.49 -8.52
CA PRO A 313 -18.39 -16.28 -7.44
C PRO A 313 -16.91 -16.57 -7.71
N ALA A 314 -16.10 -16.71 -6.66
CA ALA A 314 -14.67 -16.96 -6.78
C ALA A 314 -14.35 -18.23 -7.59
N ARG A 315 -15.23 -19.24 -7.52
CA ARG A 315 -15.14 -20.48 -8.30
C ARG A 315 -15.16 -20.25 -9.82
N ALA A 316 -15.81 -19.19 -10.30
CA ALA A 316 -15.84 -18.87 -11.73
C ALA A 316 -14.46 -18.45 -12.25
N PHE A 317 -13.57 -18.07 -11.34
CA PHE A 317 -12.19 -17.71 -11.64
C PHE A 317 -11.22 -18.80 -11.21
N ALA A 318 -11.67 -19.96 -10.75
CA ALA A 318 -10.76 -21.02 -10.31
C ALA A 318 -9.93 -21.56 -11.48
N ASN A 319 -8.69 -21.98 -11.21
CA ASN A 319 -7.89 -22.70 -12.18
C ASN A 319 -8.47 -24.10 -12.39
N LEU A 320 -9.02 -24.33 -13.59
CA LEU A 320 -9.59 -25.62 -13.98
C LEU A 320 -8.56 -26.56 -14.62
N TYR A 321 -7.35 -26.08 -14.92
CA TYR A 321 -6.30 -26.84 -15.61
C TYR A 321 -5.33 -27.53 -14.66
N LEU A 322 -5.26 -27.09 -13.39
CA LEU A 322 -4.37 -27.64 -12.38
C LEU A 322 -5.18 -27.99 -11.13
N GLU A 323 -5.31 -29.29 -10.86
CA GLU A 323 -5.78 -29.77 -9.57
C GLU A 323 -4.66 -29.60 -8.54
N ILE A 324 -4.83 -28.68 -7.60
CA ILE A 324 -3.86 -28.44 -6.54
C ILE A 324 -4.26 -29.28 -5.32
N PRO A 325 -3.45 -30.30 -4.93
CA PRO A 325 -3.75 -31.10 -3.76
C PRO A 325 -3.79 -30.23 -2.49
N VAL A 326 -4.77 -30.45 -1.62
CA VAL A 326 -4.91 -29.69 -0.35
C VAL A 326 -3.64 -29.77 0.51
N SER A 327 -2.94 -30.92 0.46
CA SER A 327 -1.65 -31.10 1.14
C SER A 327 -0.59 -30.12 0.66
N LEU A 328 -0.49 -29.89 -0.66
CA LEU A 328 0.43 -28.92 -1.25
C LEU A 328 0.09 -27.49 -0.82
N VAL A 329 -1.20 -27.15 -0.74
CA VAL A 329 -1.64 -25.84 -0.21
C VAL A 329 -1.19 -25.67 1.25
N GLY A 330 -1.33 -26.71 2.07
CA GLY A 330 -0.85 -26.70 3.46
C GLY A 330 0.66 -26.45 3.55
N VAL A 331 1.46 -27.09 2.70
CA VAL A 331 2.91 -26.87 2.61
C VAL A 331 3.25 -25.42 2.21
N ILE A 332 2.56 -24.88 1.21
CA ILE A 332 2.73 -23.49 0.77
C ILE A 332 2.43 -22.52 1.92
N LEU A 333 1.31 -22.71 2.62
CA LEU A 333 0.92 -21.86 3.76
C LEU A 333 1.92 -21.96 4.91
N ALA A 334 2.41 -23.16 5.24
CA ALA A 334 3.43 -23.36 6.26
C ALA A 334 4.75 -22.67 5.88
N PHE A 335 5.17 -22.80 4.62
CA PHE A 335 6.37 -22.12 4.11
C PHE A 335 6.23 -20.59 4.16
N LEU A 336 5.07 -20.05 3.81
CA LEU A 336 4.79 -18.62 3.89
C LEU A 336 4.80 -18.13 5.35
N ALA A 337 4.23 -18.89 6.28
CA ALA A 337 4.25 -18.57 7.71
C ALA A 337 5.67 -18.58 8.28
N ALA A 338 6.46 -19.60 7.95
CA ALA A 338 7.85 -19.71 8.35
C ALA A 338 8.69 -18.56 7.77
N SER A 339 8.52 -18.27 6.47
CA SER A 339 9.17 -17.14 5.82
C SER A 339 8.81 -15.82 6.49
N MET A 340 7.53 -15.60 6.80
CA MET A 340 7.07 -14.43 7.53
C MET A 340 7.73 -14.29 8.91
N ALA A 341 7.85 -15.37 9.68
CA ALA A 341 8.54 -15.34 10.97
C ALA A 341 10.01 -14.96 10.85
N VAL A 342 10.73 -15.59 9.91
CA VAL A 342 12.13 -15.27 9.60
C VAL A 342 12.27 -13.81 9.17
N PHE A 343 11.35 -13.30 8.36
CA PHE A 343 11.36 -11.93 7.88
C PHE A 343 11.06 -10.90 8.96
N ILE A 344 10.10 -11.16 9.86
CA ILE A 344 9.82 -10.26 10.99
C ILE A 344 11.07 -10.18 11.89
N LEU A 345 11.72 -11.31 12.15
CA LEU A 345 12.95 -11.36 12.93
C LEU A 345 14.10 -10.59 12.24
N ALA A 346 14.31 -10.82 10.94
CA ALA A 346 15.33 -10.12 10.16
C ALA A 346 15.07 -8.60 10.10
N SER A 347 13.81 -8.19 9.90
CA SER A 347 13.39 -6.79 9.91
C SER A 347 13.66 -6.14 11.25
N TYR A 348 13.28 -6.81 12.36
CA TYR A 348 13.52 -6.32 13.70
C TYR A 348 15.03 -6.15 13.97
N LEU A 349 15.84 -7.14 13.63
CA LEU A 349 17.29 -7.09 13.79
C LEU A 349 17.91 -5.98 12.94
N ALA A 350 17.48 -5.82 11.68
CA ALA A 350 17.97 -4.77 10.79
C ALA A 350 17.56 -3.37 11.27
N LEU A 351 16.31 -3.18 11.69
CA LEU A 351 15.78 -1.88 12.12
C LEU A 351 16.34 -1.46 13.48
N VAL A 352 16.45 -2.37 14.44
CA VAL A 352 16.90 -2.03 15.80
C VAL A 352 18.42 -1.92 15.90
N LYS A 353 19.18 -2.80 15.23
CA LYS A 353 20.65 -2.87 15.39
C LYS A 353 21.41 -1.86 14.51
N ARG A 354 20.87 -1.46 13.35
CA ARG A 354 21.58 -0.57 12.39
C ARG A 354 21.12 0.89 12.36
N TYR A 355 19.98 1.25 12.98
CA TYR A 355 19.49 2.65 12.97
C TYR A 355 20.01 3.52 14.12
N VAL A 356 20.46 2.89 15.21
CA VAL A 356 20.91 3.62 16.40
C VAL A 356 22.30 4.25 16.19
N ALA A 357 23.00 3.92 15.10
CA ALA A 357 24.44 4.19 14.94
C ALA A 357 24.84 5.26 13.89
N ASP A 358 23.91 6.03 13.32
CA ASP A 358 24.30 7.03 12.31
C ASP A 358 24.71 8.39 12.91
N GLU A 359 25.94 8.81 12.63
CA GLU A 359 26.45 10.17 12.83
C GLU A 359 26.39 10.99 11.52
N PRO A 360 26.18 12.32 11.58
CA PRO A 360 26.27 13.21 10.42
C PRO A 360 27.69 13.32 9.85
N GLU A 361 27.79 13.53 8.54
CA GLU A 361 29.05 13.83 7.86
C GLU A 361 29.37 15.34 7.93
N ASP A 362 30.68 15.65 8.01
CA ASP A 362 31.27 16.98 8.18
C ASP A 362 31.21 17.88 6.94
#